data_AF-A0A401HAQ0-F1
#
_entry.id   AF-A0A401HAQ0-F1
#
_cell.length_a   1.000
_cell.length_b   1.000
_cell.length_c   1.000
_cell.angle_alpha   90.00
_cell.angle_beta   90.00
_cell.angle_gamma   90.00
#
_symmetry.space_group_name_H-M   'P 1'
#
loop_
_entity.id
_entity.type
_entity.pdbx_description
1 polymer ?
#
loop_
_entity_poly.entity_id
_entity_poly.type
_entity_poly.pdbx_seq_one_letter_code
_entity_poly.pdbx_strand_id
1 'polypeptide(L)'
;MPELTSDFNWYEKVNISALGDEVRRSILRAVKDKLGFTEACRVLGIAKSSLQRYLSGERQVPDNIVRRALKLLGKDEFESIVSDWDRLRALGVVREGGVADYGLALKILGLASRDEYLKNAIPQFVVREFRDDLRKMLGISFAGIRLEWSEDFEYFLAERKKRRKVRDPETIKYYKSLFMRYLQGRELSEQLINYVVNHPNKWVRNVFRHYVQYLYFKRRIFPETFGWLMEVAPSRSYKLDVRPFL
;
A
#
# COMPACT_ATOMS: atom_id res chain seq x y z
N MET A 1 -37.78 19.41 10.51
CA MET A 1 -37.37 18.75 11.77
C MET A 1 -36.12 19.48 12.26
N PRO A 2 -36.09 20.03 13.48
CA PRO A 2 -34.90 20.70 13.98
C PRO A 2 -33.81 19.66 14.24
N GLU A 3 -32.63 19.89 13.66
CA GLU A 3 -31.41 19.13 13.95
C GLU A 3 -31.09 19.26 15.44
N LEU A 4 -31.13 18.14 16.14
CA LEU A 4 -30.52 18.00 17.46
C LEU A 4 -29.00 18.02 17.27
N THR A 5 -28.42 19.22 17.14
CA THR A 5 -26.98 19.42 17.37
C THR A 5 -26.74 19.23 18.86
N SER A 6 -26.69 17.98 19.28
CA SER A 6 -26.04 17.64 20.53
C SER A 6 -24.57 17.94 20.35
N ASP A 7 -24.15 19.11 20.83
CA ASP A 7 -22.75 19.47 21.06
C ASP A 7 -22.15 18.49 22.10
N PHE A 8 -21.92 17.25 21.66
CA PHE A 8 -21.10 16.31 22.41
C PHE A 8 -19.69 16.86 22.42
N ASN A 9 -19.30 17.43 23.55
CA ASN A 9 -17.96 17.89 23.78
C ASN A 9 -16.95 16.77 23.45
N TRP A 10 -15.97 17.04 22.59
CA TRP A 10 -15.06 16.03 22.03
C TRP A 10 -14.37 15.16 23.09
N TYR A 11 -14.08 15.73 24.26
CA TYR A 11 -13.40 15.07 25.37
C TYR A 11 -14.24 13.95 26.03
N GLU A 12 -15.56 13.93 25.82
CA GLU A 12 -16.45 12.87 26.33
C GLU A 12 -16.31 11.57 25.53
N LYS A 13 -15.82 11.66 24.28
CA LYS A 13 -15.58 10.49 23.41
C LYS A 13 -14.24 9.81 23.68
N VAL A 14 -13.38 10.42 24.52
CA VAL A 14 -12.06 9.88 24.83
C VAL A 14 -12.19 8.78 25.89
N ASN A 15 -11.80 7.55 25.54
CA ASN A 15 -11.68 6.47 26.51
C ASN A 15 -10.43 6.67 27.39
N ILE A 16 -10.60 7.36 28.51
CA ILE A 16 -9.50 7.70 29.45
C ILE A 16 -8.81 6.45 30.02
N SER A 17 -9.57 5.38 30.27
CA SER A 17 -8.99 4.12 30.77
C SER A 17 -8.02 3.47 29.78
N ALA A 18 -8.16 3.74 28.47
CA ALA A 18 -7.24 3.23 27.45
C ALA A 18 -5.98 4.09 27.27
N LEU A 19 -5.87 5.25 27.94
CA LEU A 19 -4.70 6.12 27.85
C LEU A 19 -3.57 5.60 28.75
N GLY A 20 -2.42 5.34 28.14
CA GLY A 20 -1.19 4.97 28.87
C GLY A 20 -0.62 6.11 29.73
N ASP A 21 0.24 5.75 30.67
CA ASP A 21 0.76 6.66 31.69
C ASP A 21 1.58 7.83 31.14
N GLU A 22 2.30 7.63 30.02
CA GLU A 22 3.01 8.73 29.35
C GLU A 22 2.03 9.73 28.76
N VAL A 23 0.99 9.27 28.06
CA VAL A 23 -0.03 10.14 27.46
C VAL A 23 -0.78 10.92 28.55
N ARG A 24 -1.17 10.25 29.63
CA ARG A 24 -1.81 10.89 30.79
C ARG A 24 -0.93 12.00 31.39
N ARG A 25 0.38 11.77 31.49
CA ARG A 25 1.35 12.77 31.97
C ARG A 25 1.53 13.90 30.98
N SER A 26 1.58 13.63 29.68
CA SER A 26 1.70 14.66 28.64
C SER A 26 0.47 15.56 28.58
N ILE A 27 -0.74 15.01 28.75
CA ILE A 27 -1.98 15.80 28.91
C ILE A 27 -1.86 16.75 30.10
N LEU A 28 -1.41 16.24 31.25
CA LEU A 28 -1.25 17.04 32.47
C LEU A 28 -0.15 18.11 32.32
N ARG A 29 0.94 17.79 31.61
CA ARG A 29 2.04 18.70 31.30
C ARG A 29 1.58 19.83 30.39
N ALA A 30 0.81 19.53 29.35
CA ALA A 30 0.23 20.55 28.47
C ALA A 30 -0.66 21.55 29.22
N VAL A 31 -1.52 21.08 30.13
CA VAL A 31 -2.34 21.97 30.98
C VAL A 31 -1.46 22.83 31.90
N LYS A 32 -0.42 22.24 32.50
CA LYS A 32 0.54 22.97 33.35
C LYS A 32 1.29 24.05 32.57
N ASP A 33 1.72 23.75 31.36
CA ASP A 33 2.48 24.67 30.52
C ASP A 33 1.58 25.79 29.97
N LYS A 34 0.31 25.50 29.70
CA LYS A 34 -0.70 26.48 29.26
C LYS A 34 -1.13 27.46 30.34
N LEU A 35 -1.38 26.97 31.56
CA LEU A 35 -1.95 27.78 32.65
C LEU A 35 -0.91 28.24 33.68
N GLY A 36 0.27 27.64 33.68
CA GLY A 36 1.24 27.75 34.76
C GLY A 36 0.92 26.84 35.94
N PHE A 37 1.95 26.57 36.75
CA PHE A 37 1.90 25.51 37.78
C PHE A 37 0.82 25.73 38.85
N THR A 38 0.74 26.94 39.40
CA THR A 38 -0.19 27.27 40.49
C THR A 38 -1.64 27.24 40.02
N GLU A 39 -1.90 27.80 38.85
CA GLU A 39 -3.24 27.85 38.29
C GLU A 39 -3.71 26.47 37.85
N ALA A 40 -2.84 25.66 37.24
CA ALA A 40 -3.12 24.26 36.92
C ALA A 40 -3.54 23.44 38.17
N CYS A 41 -2.85 23.62 39.30
CA CYS A 41 -3.24 22.98 40.57
C CYS A 41 -4.65 23.40 41.00
N ARG A 42 -4.96 24.70 40.91
CA ARG A 42 -6.26 25.27 41.31
C ARG A 42 -7.41 24.71 40.47
N VAL A 43 -7.29 24.77 39.14
CA VAL A 43 -8.37 24.33 38.23
C VAL A 43 -8.55 22.81 38.20
N LEU A 44 -7.47 22.04 38.38
CA LEU A 44 -7.56 20.58 38.47
C LEU A 44 -8.02 20.10 39.85
N GLY A 45 -7.95 20.96 40.87
CA GLY A 45 -8.31 20.66 42.24
C GLY A 45 -7.34 19.67 42.90
N ILE A 46 -6.04 19.88 42.71
CA ILE A 46 -4.98 19.01 43.22
C ILE A 46 -3.91 19.82 43.97
N ALA A 47 -3.27 19.19 44.96
CA ALA A 47 -2.15 19.81 45.66
C ALA A 47 -0.90 19.91 44.78
N LYS A 48 -0.05 20.92 45.02
CA LYS A 48 1.24 21.12 44.32
C LYS A 48 2.12 19.86 44.34
N SER A 49 2.20 19.20 45.50
CA SER A 49 2.94 17.94 45.66
C SER A 49 2.36 16.81 44.80
N SER A 50 1.05 16.75 44.65
CA SER A 50 0.41 15.74 43.79
C SER A 50 0.72 15.99 42.32
N LEU A 51 0.63 17.25 41.86
CA LEU A 51 1.00 17.61 40.49
C LEU A 51 2.46 17.26 40.20
N GLN A 52 3.38 17.55 41.12
CA GLN A 52 4.80 17.20 40.99
C GLN A 52 4.99 15.69 40.79
N ARG A 53 4.38 14.87 41.66
CA ARG A 53 4.50 13.40 41.63
C ARG A 53 3.87 12.77 40.39
N TYR A 54 2.81 13.37 39.86
CA TYR A 54 2.23 12.97 38.58
C TYR A 54 3.18 13.28 37.43
N LEU A 55 3.72 14.50 37.36
CA LEU A 55 4.61 14.92 36.29
C LEU A 55 5.97 14.19 36.31
N SER A 56 6.46 13.80 37.50
CA SER A 56 7.68 13.00 37.67
C SER A 56 7.47 11.51 37.37
N GLY A 57 6.22 11.04 37.28
CA GLY A 57 5.90 9.63 37.05
C GLY A 57 5.96 8.75 38.30
N GLU A 58 6.17 9.32 39.49
CA GLU A 58 6.09 8.60 40.76
C GLU A 58 4.69 8.09 41.07
N ARG A 59 3.66 8.69 40.47
CA ARG A 59 2.27 8.28 40.60
C ARG A 59 1.55 8.41 39.26
N GLN A 60 0.74 7.41 38.93
CA GLN A 60 -0.17 7.48 37.79
C GLN A 60 -1.19 8.62 37.98
N VAL A 61 -1.48 9.35 36.90
CA VAL A 61 -2.51 10.39 36.90
C VAL A 61 -3.90 9.73 36.95
N PRO A 62 -4.75 10.02 37.96
CA PRO A 62 -6.08 9.42 38.05
C PRO A 62 -7.04 9.87 36.94
N ASP A 63 -7.98 9.02 36.55
CA ASP A 63 -8.93 9.26 35.45
C ASP A 63 -9.72 10.56 35.60
N ASN A 64 -10.17 10.87 36.83
CA ASN A 64 -10.91 12.08 37.11
C ASN A 64 -10.08 13.35 36.88
N ILE A 65 -8.76 13.28 37.12
CA ILE A 65 -7.83 14.39 36.87
C ILE A 65 -7.58 14.53 35.37
N VAL A 66 -7.38 13.43 34.65
CA VAL A 66 -7.26 13.44 33.18
C VAL A 66 -8.52 14.01 32.55
N ARG A 67 -9.71 13.62 33.03
CA ARG A 67 -11.00 14.15 32.55
C ARG A 67 -11.11 15.67 32.75
N ARG A 68 -10.67 16.19 33.89
CA ARG A 68 -10.64 17.64 34.14
C ARG A 68 -9.60 18.34 33.24
N ALA A 69 -8.44 17.74 33.04
CA ALA A 69 -7.40 18.27 32.18
C ALA A 69 -7.84 18.37 30.72
N LEU A 70 -8.55 17.35 30.19
CA LEU A 70 -9.08 17.36 28.82
C LEU A 70 -10.06 18.52 28.57
N LYS A 71 -10.84 18.93 29.57
CA LYS A 71 -11.76 20.08 29.46
C LYS A 71 -11.04 21.42 29.30
N LEU A 72 -9.75 21.49 29.63
CA LEU A 72 -8.92 22.70 29.57
C LEU A 72 -8.09 22.78 28.28
N LEU A 73 -8.14 21.71 27.47
CA LEU A 73 -7.43 21.62 26.20
C LEU A 73 -8.41 21.79 25.03
N GLY A 74 -7.91 22.38 23.95
CA GLY A 74 -8.52 22.29 22.63
C GLY A 74 -8.35 20.88 22.05
N LYS A 75 -9.22 20.52 21.10
CA LYS A 75 -9.12 19.25 20.38
C LYS A 75 -7.77 19.10 19.68
N ASP A 76 -7.30 20.15 19.01
CA ASP A 76 -6.03 20.13 18.27
C ASP A 76 -4.82 20.00 19.22
N GLU A 77 -4.88 20.64 20.39
CA GLU A 77 -3.85 20.49 21.44
C GLU A 77 -3.78 19.03 21.90
N PHE A 78 -4.92 18.40 22.17
CA PHE A 78 -4.97 16.98 22.51
C PHE A 78 -4.45 16.08 21.38
N GLU A 79 -4.82 16.35 20.13
CA GLU A 79 -4.37 15.56 18.98
C GLU A 79 -2.85 15.64 18.76
N SER A 80 -2.20 16.74 19.14
CA SER A 80 -0.74 16.85 19.12
C SER A 80 -0.01 16.12 20.25
N ILE A 81 -0.71 15.78 21.35
CA ILE A 81 -0.14 15.09 22.51
C ILE A 81 -0.17 13.57 22.34
N VAL A 82 -1.20 13.07 21.67
CA VAL A 82 -1.49 11.65 21.54
C VAL A 82 -0.86 11.15 20.23
N SER A 83 0.04 10.17 20.30
CA SER A 83 0.56 9.55 19.06
C SER A 83 -0.59 8.96 18.23
N ASP A 84 -0.46 8.91 16.90
CA ASP A 84 -1.49 8.32 16.03
C ASP A 84 -1.93 6.91 16.51
N TRP A 85 -1.01 6.14 17.08
CA TRP A 85 -1.26 4.85 17.70
C TRP A 85 -2.05 4.91 19.02
N ASP A 86 -1.76 5.88 19.87
CA ASP A 86 -2.55 6.12 21.10
C ASP A 86 -3.97 6.61 20.78
N ARG A 87 -4.14 7.34 19.68
CA ARG A 87 -5.46 7.75 19.19
C ARG A 87 -6.25 6.54 18.72
N LEU A 88 -5.63 5.63 17.98
CA LEU A 88 -6.25 4.37 17.56
C LEU A 88 -6.61 3.47 18.76
N ARG A 89 -5.77 3.43 19.80
CA ARG A 89 -6.09 2.75 21.07
C ARG A 89 -7.28 3.40 21.80
N ALA A 90 -7.26 4.72 21.93
CA ALA A 90 -8.34 5.47 22.59
C ALA A 90 -9.69 5.32 21.88
N LEU A 91 -9.66 5.13 20.55
CA LEU A 91 -10.84 4.87 19.72
C LEU A 91 -11.23 3.37 19.64
N GLY A 92 -10.49 2.49 20.30
CA GLY A 92 -10.76 1.04 20.32
C GLY A 92 -10.39 0.30 19.03
N VAL A 93 -9.69 0.94 18.08
CA VAL A 93 -9.19 0.31 16.85
C VAL A 93 -8.04 -0.64 17.16
N VAL A 94 -7.25 -0.33 18.18
CA VAL A 94 -6.12 -1.16 18.64
C VAL A 94 -6.39 -1.59 20.07
N ARG A 95 -6.34 -2.90 20.33
CA ARG A 95 -6.51 -3.50 21.67
C ARG A 95 -5.23 -3.36 22.50
N GLU A 96 -5.35 -3.60 23.80
CA GLU A 96 -4.18 -3.75 24.67
C GLU A 96 -3.25 -4.86 24.11
N GLY A 97 -1.95 -4.54 23.99
CA GLY A 97 -0.96 -5.40 23.32
C GLY A 97 -0.67 -5.03 21.85
N GLY A 98 -1.32 -4.01 21.29
CA GLY A 98 -1.00 -3.51 19.94
C GLY A 98 -1.67 -4.27 18.79
N VAL A 99 -2.56 -5.22 19.11
CA VAL A 99 -3.31 -6.00 18.12
C VAL A 99 -4.51 -5.19 17.64
N ALA A 100 -4.64 -5.02 16.33
CA ALA A 100 -5.81 -4.37 15.75
C ALA A 100 -7.08 -5.19 15.98
N ASP A 101 -8.19 -4.53 16.29
CA ASP A 101 -9.49 -5.17 16.28
C ASP A 101 -9.91 -5.44 14.83
N TYR A 102 -9.75 -6.69 14.39
CA TYR A 102 -10.04 -7.10 13.01
C TYR A 102 -11.49 -6.79 12.59
N GLY A 103 -12.45 -6.94 13.51
CA GLY A 103 -13.85 -6.66 13.22
C GLY A 103 -14.09 -5.18 12.95
N LEU A 104 -13.48 -4.30 13.76
CA LEU A 104 -13.55 -2.86 13.55
C LEU A 104 -12.76 -2.41 12.32
N ALA A 105 -11.57 -2.97 12.09
CA ALA A 105 -10.76 -2.70 10.89
C ALA A 105 -11.51 -3.04 9.59
N LEU A 106 -12.17 -4.21 9.53
CA LEU A 106 -12.98 -4.60 8.38
C LEU A 106 -14.19 -3.66 8.17
N LYS A 107 -14.83 -3.19 9.24
CA LYS A 107 -15.89 -2.19 9.15
C LYS A 107 -15.38 -0.85 8.60
N ILE A 108 -14.22 -0.39 9.05
CA ILE A 108 -13.57 0.82 8.54
C ILE A 108 -13.28 0.68 7.04
N LEU A 109 -12.73 -0.45 6.59
CA LEU A 109 -12.53 -0.72 5.17
C LEU A 109 -13.84 -0.76 4.39
N GLY A 110 -14.89 -1.35 4.96
CA GLY A 110 -16.24 -1.35 4.38
C GLY A 110 -16.81 0.05 4.20
N LEU A 111 -16.63 0.94 5.18
CA LEU A 111 -17.00 2.36 5.08
C LEU A 111 -16.16 3.09 4.02
N ALA A 112 -14.84 2.92 4.07
CA ALA A 112 -13.91 3.50 3.12
C ALA A 112 -14.20 3.10 1.67
N SER A 113 -14.69 1.87 1.43
CA SER A 113 -15.06 1.42 0.07
C SER A 113 -16.27 2.15 -0.53
N ARG A 114 -17.09 2.82 0.30
CA ARG A 114 -18.29 3.57 -0.11
C ARG A 114 -18.03 5.07 -0.27
N ASP A 115 -16.90 5.55 0.21
CA ASP A 115 -16.45 6.93 0.08
C ASP A 115 -15.51 7.03 -1.14
N GLU A 116 -15.76 7.94 -2.09
CA GLU A 116 -14.98 7.99 -3.33
C GLU A 116 -13.49 8.28 -3.10
N TYR A 117 -13.17 9.15 -2.15
CA TYR A 117 -11.79 9.51 -1.86
C TYR A 117 -11.04 8.32 -1.26
N LEU A 118 -11.59 7.72 -0.21
CA LEU A 118 -10.96 6.58 0.47
C LEU A 118 -10.95 5.32 -0.41
N LYS A 119 -11.98 5.11 -1.23
CA LYS A 119 -12.03 4.04 -2.22
C LYS A 119 -10.86 4.13 -3.20
N ASN A 120 -10.47 5.33 -3.63
CA ASN A 120 -9.31 5.53 -4.49
C ASN A 120 -7.98 5.41 -3.73
N ALA A 121 -7.95 5.78 -2.45
CA ALA A 121 -6.76 5.65 -1.61
C ALA A 121 -6.40 4.18 -1.31
N ILE A 122 -7.39 3.28 -1.19
CA ILE A 122 -7.15 1.85 -0.89
C ILE A 122 -6.27 1.17 -1.96
N PRO A 123 -6.60 1.19 -3.26
CA PRO A 123 -5.75 0.61 -4.29
C PRO A 123 -4.36 1.24 -4.34
N GLN A 124 -4.25 2.56 -4.16
CA GLN A 124 -2.95 3.24 -4.15
C GLN A 124 -2.07 2.77 -2.99
N PHE A 125 -2.66 2.65 -1.80
CA PHE A 125 -1.99 2.07 -0.63
C PHE A 125 -1.56 0.64 -0.92
N VAL A 126 -2.46 -0.19 -1.46
CA VAL A 126 -2.19 -1.59 -1.76
C VAL A 126 -1.05 -1.74 -2.77
N VAL A 127 -1.04 -0.95 -3.85
CA VAL A 127 0.05 -0.95 -4.84
C VAL A 127 1.36 -0.46 -4.25
N ARG A 128 1.34 0.56 -3.38
CA ARG A 128 2.55 1.12 -2.78
C ARG A 128 3.20 0.16 -1.79
N GLU A 129 2.41 -0.45 -0.91
CA GLU A 129 2.91 -1.27 0.19
C GLU A 129 3.03 -2.77 -0.17
N PHE A 130 2.18 -3.29 -1.06
CA PHE A 130 2.06 -4.73 -1.34
C PHE A 130 2.27 -5.09 -2.82
N ARG A 131 3.04 -4.28 -3.57
CA ARG A 131 3.24 -4.48 -5.02
C ARG A 131 3.64 -5.91 -5.39
N ASP A 132 4.58 -6.48 -4.66
CA ASP A 132 5.13 -7.81 -4.97
C ASP A 132 4.19 -8.94 -4.55
N ASP A 133 3.45 -8.77 -3.46
CA ASP A 133 2.44 -9.74 -3.03
C ASP A 133 1.23 -9.72 -3.96
N LEU A 134 0.81 -8.54 -4.44
CA LEU A 134 -0.17 -8.42 -5.52
C LEU A 134 0.29 -9.15 -6.77
N ARG A 135 1.56 -9.02 -7.17
CA ARG A 135 2.10 -9.72 -8.33
C ARG A 135 2.06 -11.23 -8.15
N LYS A 136 2.46 -11.74 -6.98
CA LYS A 136 2.38 -13.17 -6.67
C LYS A 136 0.93 -13.66 -6.69
N MET A 137 0.02 -12.94 -6.05
CA MET A 137 -1.42 -13.27 -6.03
C MET A 137 -2.04 -13.28 -7.42
N LEU A 138 -1.65 -12.33 -8.28
CA LEU A 138 -2.08 -12.25 -9.68
C LEU A 138 -1.32 -13.21 -10.60
N GLY A 139 -0.45 -14.07 -10.06
CA GLY A 139 0.34 -15.02 -10.86
C GLY A 139 1.40 -14.37 -11.75
N ILE A 140 1.69 -13.08 -11.57
CA ILE A 140 2.73 -12.30 -12.26
C ILE A 140 4.11 -12.57 -11.61
N SER A 141 4.41 -13.84 -11.35
CA SER A 141 5.75 -14.26 -10.96
C SER A 141 6.49 -14.70 -12.21
N PHE A 142 7.53 -13.96 -12.60
CA PHE A 142 8.42 -14.38 -13.69
C PHE A 142 9.49 -15.37 -13.24
N ALA A 143 9.57 -15.64 -11.93
CA ALA A 143 10.65 -16.39 -11.32
C ALA A 143 10.76 -17.81 -11.91
N GLY A 144 11.96 -18.16 -12.37
CA GLY A 144 12.29 -19.47 -12.92
C GLY A 144 11.95 -19.64 -14.42
N ILE A 145 11.40 -18.63 -15.10
CA ILE A 145 11.17 -18.69 -16.55
C ILE A 145 12.42 -18.20 -17.28
N ARG A 146 13.30 -19.14 -17.65
CA ARG A 146 14.42 -18.86 -18.57
C ARG A 146 13.98 -18.98 -20.03
N LEU A 147 14.37 -17.98 -20.82
CA LEU A 147 14.10 -17.92 -22.24
C LEU A 147 15.09 -18.80 -22.98
N GLU A 148 14.59 -19.83 -23.65
CA GLU A 148 15.38 -20.77 -24.43
C GLU A 148 14.75 -21.01 -25.80
N TRP A 149 15.56 -20.90 -26.84
CA TRP A 149 15.16 -21.24 -28.20
C TRP A 149 15.20 -22.76 -28.37
N SER A 150 14.04 -23.37 -28.59
CA SER A 150 13.89 -24.81 -28.79
C SER A 150 13.20 -25.13 -30.12
N GLU A 151 13.32 -26.37 -30.57
CA GLU A 151 12.59 -26.87 -31.75
C GLU A 151 11.07 -26.74 -31.57
N ASP A 152 10.57 -26.96 -30.35
CA ASP A 152 9.17 -26.71 -29.98
C ASP A 152 8.73 -25.26 -30.26
N PHE A 153 9.62 -24.30 -30.02
CA PHE A 153 9.32 -22.90 -30.29
C PHE A 153 9.32 -22.60 -31.80
N GLU A 154 10.25 -23.18 -32.56
CA GLU A 154 10.26 -23.10 -34.03
C GLU A 154 8.97 -23.70 -34.61
N TYR A 155 8.58 -24.89 -34.16
CA TYR A 155 7.34 -25.54 -34.56
C TYR A 155 6.10 -24.72 -34.17
N PHE A 156 6.12 -24.08 -33.01
CA PHE A 156 5.05 -23.17 -32.60
C PHE A 156 4.90 -21.99 -33.58
N LEU A 157 6.01 -21.36 -33.95
CA LEU A 157 6.04 -20.24 -34.89
C LEU A 157 5.49 -20.62 -36.27
N ALA A 158 5.87 -21.80 -36.77
CA ALA A 158 5.51 -22.30 -38.09
C ALA A 158 4.06 -22.80 -38.14
N GLU A 159 3.61 -23.57 -37.15
CA GLU A 159 2.37 -24.36 -37.30
C GLU A 159 1.30 -24.14 -36.23
N ARG A 160 1.65 -23.76 -35.00
CA ARG A 160 0.65 -23.63 -33.91
C ARG A 160 0.13 -22.22 -33.70
N LYS A 161 0.85 -21.22 -34.20
CA LYS A 161 0.45 -19.82 -34.08
C LYS A 161 -0.86 -19.55 -34.84
N LYS A 162 -1.84 -18.95 -34.16
CA LYS A 162 -3.18 -18.67 -34.73
C LYS A 162 -3.17 -17.69 -35.91
N ARG A 163 -2.28 -16.69 -35.92
CA ARG A 163 -2.17 -15.66 -36.97
C ARG A 163 -0.71 -15.34 -37.25
N ARG A 164 -0.39 -15.00 -38.51
CA ARG A 164 0.99 -14.65 -38.95
C ARG A 164 2.01 -15.74 -38.60
N LYS A 165 1.73 -16.96 -39.05
CA LYS A 165 2.66 -18.10 -38.99
C LYS A 165 3.97 -17.73 -39.71
N VAL A 166 5.10 -18.11 -39.14
CA VAL A 166 6.42 -17.86 -39.73
C VAL A 166 6.90 -19.17 -40.32
N ARG A 167 6.59 -19.39 -41.60
CA ARG A 167 6.93 -20.61 -42.34
C ARG A 167 8.21 -20.49 -43.15
N ASP A 168 8.60 -19.26 -43.45
CA ASP A 168 9.81 -18.99 -44.22
C ASP A 168 11.08 -19.36 -43.42
N PRO A 169 11.91 -20.30 -43.91
CA PRO A 169 13.10 -20.75 -43.20
C PRO A 169 14.13 -19.65 -42.94
N GLU A 170 14.27 -18.69 -43.85
CA GLU A 170 15.20 -17.56 -43.65
C GLU A 170 14.75 -16.67 -42.50
N THR A 171 13.44 -16.40 -42.40
CA THR A 171 12.87 -15.65 -41.28
C THR A 171 13.04 -16.38 -39.95
N ILE A 172 12.88 -17.71 -39.92
CA ILE A 172 13.14 -18.52 -38.72
C ILE A 172 14.61 -18.41 -38.32
N LYS A 173 15.54 -18.56 -39.26
CA LYS A 173 16.99 -18.42 -39.02
C LYS A 173 17.33 -17.02 -38.50
N TYR A 174 16.74 -15.98 -39.08
CA TYR A 174 16.90 -14.61 -38.62
C TYR A 174 16.39 -14.43 -37.18
N TYR A 175 15.18 -14.92 -36.86
CA TYR A 175 14.63 -14.84 -35.51
C TYR A 175 15.47 -15.61 -34.49
N LYS A 176 15.95 -16.80 -34.86
CA LYS A 176 16.85 -17.62 -34.04
C LYS A 176 18.12 -16.85 -33.70
N SER A 177 18.77 -16.24 -34.69
CA SER A 177 19.99 -15.46 -34.45
C SER A 177 19.76 -14.28 -33.49
N LEU A 178 18.64 -13.56 -33.63
CA LEU A 178 18.27 -12.49 -32.70
C LEU A 178 17.98 -13.02 -31.29
N PHE A 179 17.23 -14.11 -31.18
CA PHE A 179 16.92 -14.70 -29.88
C PHE A 179 18.19 -15.16 -29.17
N MET A 180 19.04 -15.92 -29.87
CA MET A 180 20.31 -16.43 -29.34
C MET A 180 21.21 -15.31 -28.85
N ARG A 181 21.25 -14.19 -29.57
CA ARG A 181 22.09 -13.05 -29.22
C ARG A 181 21.58 -12.23 -28.03
N TYR A 182 20.26 -12.07 -27.90
CA TYR A 182 19.69 -11.05 -27.00
C TYR A 182 18.78 -11.59 -25.90
N LEU A 183 18.25 -12.80 -26.02
CA LEU A 183 17.22 -13.35 -25.14
C LEU A 183 17.61 -14.70 -24.52
N GLN A 184 18.40 -15.52 -25.22
CA GLN A 184 18.77 -16.87 -24.77
C GLN A 184 19.39 -16.88 -23.37
N GLY A 185 18.93 -17.82 -22.53
CA GLY A 185 19.38 -18.03 -21.17
C GLY A 185 18.96 -16.94 -20.18
N ARG A 186 18.36 -15.84 -20.64
CA ARG A 186 17.92 -14.75 -19.77
C ARG A 186 16.61 -15.13 -19.09
N GLU A 187 16.50 -14.75 -17.82
CA GLU A 187 15.26 -14.93 -17.07
C GLU A 187 14.26 -13.83 -17.43
N LEU A 188 13.00 -14.23 -17.62
CA LEU A 188 11.90 -13.28 -17.78
C LEU A 188 11.87 -12.42 -16.52
N SER A 189 12.01 -11.11 -16.71
CA SER A 189 12.15 -10.15 -15.62
C SER A 189 11.83 -8.76 -16.14
N GLU A 190 11.53 -7.82 -15.24
CA GLU A 190 11.32 -6.42 -15.64
C GLU A 190 12.53 -5.82 -16.35
N GLN A 191 13.73 -6.17 -15.90
CA GLN A 191 14.97 -5.72 -16.54
C GLN A 191 15.06 -6.20 -17.98
N LEU A 192 14.75 -7.49 -18.23
CA LEU A 192 14.71 -8.03 -19.59
C LEU A 192 13.62 -7.35 -20.43
N ILE A 193 12.44 -7.12 -19.85
CA ILE A 193 11.32 -6.47 -20.55
C ILE A 193 11.72 -5.05 -20.94
N ASN A 194 12.24 -4.26 -20.00
CA ASN A 194 12.70 -2.89 -20.23
C ASN A 194 13.82 -2.85 -21.28
N TYR A 195 14.77 -3.80 -21.22
CA TYR A 195 15.81 -3.95 -22.22
C TYR A 195 15.23 -4.19 -23.62
N VAL A 196 14.28 -5.12 -23.74
CA VAL A 196 13.62 -5.47 -25.01
C VAL A 196 12.81 -4.28 -25.55
N VAL A 197 11.99 -3.65 -24.71
CA VAL A 197 11.13 -2.51 -25.08
C VAL A 197 11.94 -1.35 -25.65
N ASN A 198 13.09 -1.05 -25.03
CA ASN A 198 13.97 0.04 -25.43
C ASN A 198 15.04 -0.38 -26.47
N HIS A 199 15.03 -1.63 -26.93
CA HIS A 199 16.05 -2.13 -27.84
C HIS A 199 15.95 -1.44 -29.22
N PRO A 200 17.07 -0.95 -29.80
CA PRO A 200 17.06 -0.24 -31.09
C PRO A 200 16.53 -1.12 -32.22
N ASN A 201 16.89 -2.41 -32.21
CA ASN A 201 16.34 -3.37 -33.16
C ASN A 201 14.92 -3.81 -32.75
N LYS A 202 13.90 -3.24 -33.40
CA LYS A 202 12.49 -3.56 -33.20
C LYS A 202 12.13 -5.05 -33.44
N TRP A 203 12.96 -5.82 -34.16
CA TRP A 203 12.72 -7.25 -34.33
C TRP A 203 12.93 -8.04 -33.04
N VAL A 204 13.83 -7.61 -32.14
CA VAL A 204 14.03 -8.25 -30.83
C VAL A 204 12.72 -8.24 -30.04
N ARG A 205 11.99 -7.11 -30.05
CA ARG A 205 10.64 -7.01 -29.46
C ARG A 205 9.65 -7.99 -30.08
N ASN A 206 9.67 -8.11 -31.40
CA ASN A 206 8.75 -9.00 -32.09
C ASN A 206 9.03 -10.49 -31.78
N VAL A 207 10.31 -10.88 -31.75
CA VAL A 207 10.75 -12.22 -31.37
C VAL A 207 10.37 -12.51 -29.91
N PHE A 208 10.60 -11.57 -28.99
CA PHE A 208 10.19 -11.68 -27.59
C PHE A 208 8.66 -11.86 -27.46
N ARG A 209 7.85 -11.06 -28.17
CA ARG A 209 6.38 -11.24 -28.18
C ARG A 209 5.96 -12.63 -28.66
N HIS A 210 6.63 -13.18 -29.68
CA HIS A 210 6.34 -14.54 -30.11
C HIS A 210 6.68 -15.57 -29.04
N TYR A 211 7.76 -15.36 -28.30
CA TYR A 211 8.11 -16.23 -27.18
C TYR A 211 7.09 -16.13 -26.05
N VAL A 212 6.59 -14.93 -25.73
CA VAL A 212 5.50 -14.73 -24.76
C VAL A 212 4.22 -15.47 -25.20
N GLN A 213 3.87 -15.40 -26.49
CA GLN A 213 2.74 -16.17 -27.04
C GLN A 213 2.96 -17.69 -26.90
N TYR A 214 4.19 -18.15 -27.09
CA TYR A 214 4.57 -19.55 -26.90
C TYR A 214 4.47 -19.98 -25.43
N LEU A 215 4.97 -19.17 -24.49
CA LEU A 215 4.83 -19.41 -23.06
C LEU A 215 3.36 -19.50 -22.64
N TYR A 216 2.51 -18.62 -23.16
CA TYR A 216 1.07 -18.67 -22.91
C TYR A 216 0.42 -19.93 -23.50
N PHE A 217 0.79 -20.31 -24.73
CA PHE A 217 0.32 -21.55 -25.35
C PHE A 217 0.69 -22.80 -24.53
N LYS A 218 1.90 -22.83 -23.97
CA LYS A 218 2.39 -23.89 -23.07
C LYS A 218 1.84 -23.77 -21.63
N ARG A 219 0.97 -22.79 -21.35
CA ARG A 219 0.42 -22.49 -20.01
C ARG A 219 1.51 -22.23 -18.94
N ARG A 220 2.66 -21.71 -19.35
CA ARG A 220 3.75 -21.31 -18.44
C ARG A 220 3.56 -19.92 -17.84
N ILE A 221 2.64 -19.13 -18.37
CA ILE A 221 2.25 -17.82 -17.86
C ILE A 221 0.72 -17.71 -17.86
N PHE A 222 0.19 -16.95 -16.90
CA PHE A 222 -1.25 -16.69 -16.77
C PHE A 222 -1.77 -15.69 -17.81
N PRO A 223 -3.09 -15.68 -18.12
CA PRO A 223 -3.70 -14.73 -19.05
C PRO A 223 -3.38 -13.26 -18.75
N GLU A 224 -3.34 -12.88 -17.48
CA GLU A 224 -3.06 -11.52 -17.00
C GLU A 224 -1.60 -11.14 -17.30
N THR A 225 -0.68 -12.07 -17.02
CA THR A 225 0.75 -11.91 -17.34
C THR A 225 0.97 -11.80 -18.85
N PHE A 226 0.27 -12.63 -19.62
CA PHE A 226 0.29 -12.56 -21.08
C PHE A 226 -0.24 -11.21 -21.58
N GLY A 227 -1.39 -10.75 -21.07
CA GLY A 227 -1.99 -9.47 -21.44
C GLY A 227 -1.05 -8.30 -21.19
N TRP A 228 -0.51 -8.21 -19.97
CA TRP A 228 0.42 -7.16 -19.58
C TRP A 228 1.71 -7.15 -20.42
N LEU A 229 2.35 -8.32 -20.63
CA LEU A 229 3.55 -8.41 -21.48
C LEU A 229 3.29 -7.98 -22.93
N MET A 230 2.10 -8.29 -23.45
CA MET A 230 1.69 -7.94 -24.81
C MET A 230 1.33 -6.46 -24.95
N GLU A 231 0.97 -5.78 -23.86
CA GLU A 231 0.74 -4.33 -23.81
C GLU A 231 2.08 -3.57 -23.71
N VAL A 232 2.93 -3.95 -22.76
CA VAL A 232 4.20 -3.26 -22.45
C VAL A 232 5.24 -3.41 -23.56
N ALA A 233 5.27 -4.55 -24.25
CA ALA A 233 6.19 -4.78 -25.38
C ALA A 233 5.44 -4.70 -26.72
N PRO A 234 5.08 -3.51 -27.23
CA PRO A 234 4.21 -3.36 -28.39
C PRO A 234 4.81 -3.95 -29.68
N SER A 235 3.92 -4.32 -30.62
CA SER A 235 4.33 -4.78 -31.94
C SER A 235 5.07 -3.68 -32.73
N ARG A 236 5.85 -4.08 -33.75
CA ARG A 236 6.67 -3.18 -34.59
C ARG A 236 5.92 -1.97 -35.16
N SER A 237 4.61 -2.08 -35.35
CA SER A 237 3.72 -1.10 -35.97
C SER A 237 2.84 -0.33 -34.97
N TYR A 238 3.01 -0.50 -33.66
CA TYR A 238 2.22 0.23 -32.67
C TYR A 238 2.86 1.60 -32.38
N LYS A 239 2.14 2.69 -32.66
CA LYS A 239 2.43 4.00 -32.08
C LYS A 239 1.65 4.06 -30.76
N LEU A 240 2.37 4.17 -29.64
CA LEU A 240 1.78 4.46 -28.34
C LEU A 240 1.31 5.92 -28.37
N ASP A 241 0.01 6.13 -28.52
CA ASP A 241 -0.60 7.41 -28.17
C ASP A 241 -0.93 7.33 -26.68
N VAL A 242 0.06 7.67 -25.86
CA VAL A 242 -0.08 7.66 -24.40
C VAL A 242 -0.92 8.87 -24.06
N ARG A 243 -2.24 8.69 -23.90
CA ARG A 243 -3.06 9.73 -23.25
C ARG A 243 -2.61 9.81 -21.79
N PRO A 244 -2.16 10.97 -21.30
CA PRO A 244 -1.99 11.15 -19.86
C PRO A 244 -3.38 11.04 -19.24
N PHE A 245 -3.49 10.19 -18.21
CA PHE A 245 -4.64 10.23 -17.31
C PHE A 245 -4.55 11.56 -16.55
N LEU A 246 -5.28 12.56 -17.04
CA LEU A 246 -5.70 13.74 -16.27
C LEU A 246 -7.06 13.43 -15.63
#